data_AF-K1WQ89-F1
#
_entry.id   AF-K1WQ89-F1
#
_cell.length_a   1.000
_cell.length_b   1.000
_cell.length_c   1.000
_cell.angle_alpha   90.00
_cell.angle_beta   90.00
_cell.angle_gamma   90.00
#
_symmetry.space_group_name_H-M   'P 1'
#
loop_
_entity.id
_entity.type
_entity.pdbx_description
1 polymer ?
#
loop_
_entity_poly.entity_id
_entity_poly.type
_entity_poly.pdbx_seq_one_letter_code
_entity_poly.pdbx_strand_id
1 'polypeptide(L)'
;MLINQCNLGLVAGLLGICTQRMELGAVAATRPGVALFTALLSRAQSLVRGEAPIDPAEREQWTKTFDYFLQTISPHLPDLFPATLAQKAVFGPSAYLLSSEGQARQDRDHGEMERREAEVWGLAAALAVNAPEDQQTNLVAALRDKILHTVQAARDPKTPREKAELKLRNVNMFLHGLGLDASMIE
;
A
#
# COMPACT_ATOMS: atom_id res chain seq x y z
N MET A 1 -10.19 -14.58 11.01
CA MET A 1 -8.74 -14.36 10.94
C MET A 1 -8.20 -14.17 12.35
N LEU A 2 -7.14 -14.89 12.72
CA LEU A 2 -6.50 -14.83 14.06
C LEU A 2 -6.04 -13.41 14.45
N ILE A 3 -5.77 -12.55 13.46
CA ILE A 3 -5.34 -11.14 13.66
C ILE A 3 -6.40 -10.30 14.40
N ASN A 4 -7.69 -10.61 14.26
CA ASN A 4 -8.75 -9.87 14.94
C ASN A 4 -8.76 -10.04 16.46
N GLN A 5 -8.03 -11.04 16.98
CA GLN A 5 -7.91 -11.30 18.41
C GLN A 5 -6.64 -10.71 19.03
N CYS A 6 -5.75 -10.10 18.22
CA CYS A 6 -4.50 -9.54 18.71
C CYS A 6 -4.74 -8.24 19.49
N ASN A 7 -3.99 -8.03 20.58
CA ASN A 7 -3.89 -6.76 21.29
C ASN A 7 -2.88 -5.82 20.60
N LEU A 8 -2.81 -4.56 21.02
CA LEU A 8 -1.96 -3.56 20.36
C LEU A 8 -0.48 -3.92 20.54
N GLY A 9 -0.09 -4.40 21.73
CA GLY A 9 1.28 -4.86 22.00
C GLY A 9 1.75 -5.99 21.07
N LEU A 10 0.92 -6.98 20.78
CA LEU A 10 1.28 -8.09 19.88
C LEU A 10 1.33 -7.62 18.42
N VAL A 11 0.43 -6.72 18.00
CA VAL A 11 0.49 -6.10 16.67
C VAL A 11 1.78 -5.30 16.50
N ALA A 12 2.15 -4.49 17.50
CA ALA A 12 3.42 -3.77 17.52
C ALA A 12 4.62 -4.73 17.48
N GLY A 13 4.60 -5.79 18.30
CA GLY A 13 5.67 -6.80 18.33
C GLY A 13 5.85 -7.53 16.99
N LEU A 14 4.76 -7.98 16.37
CA LEU A 14 4.79 -8.61 15.04
C LEU A 14 5.32 -7.65 13.98
N LEU A 15 4.84 -6.41 13.97
CA LEU A 15 5.32 -5.39 13.03
C LEU A 15 6.82 -5.14 13.22
N GLY A 16 7.27 -4.98 14.46
CA GLY A 16 8.69 -4.78 14.79
C GLY A 16 9.58 -5.95 14.37
N ILE A 17 9.15 -7.19 14.57
CA ILE A 17 9.88 -8.38 14.12
C ILE A 17 9.96 -8.40 12.59
N CYS A 18 8.86 -8.12 11.89
CA CYS A 18 8.87 -8.04 10.43
C CYS A 18 9.85 -6.98 9.93
N THR A 19 9.88 -5.79 10.54
CA THR A 19 10.80 -4.71 10.14
C THR A 19 12.27 -5.07 10.38
N GLN A 20 12.58 -5.77 11.49
CA GLN A 20 13.97 -6.05 11.87
C GLN A 20 14.55 -7.33 11.26
N ARG A 21 13.71 -8.33 10.98
CA ARG A 21 14.16 -9.67 10.57
C ARG A 21 13.91 -9.98 9.10
N MET A 22 13.14 -9.15 8.40
CA MET A 22 12.81 -9.37 7.00
C MET A 22 13.38 -8.26 6.12
N GLU A 23 13.72 -8.62 4.88
CA GLU A 23 13.94 -7.65 3.81
C GLU A 23 12.61 -6.98 3.45
N LEU A 24 12.30 -5.87 4.12
CA LEU A 24 10.97 -5.28 4.11
C LEU A 24 10.48 -4.95 2.70
N GLY A 25 11.35 -4.42 1.84
CA GLY A 25 11.02 -4.13 0.44
C GLY A 25 10.67 -5.39 -0.36
N ALA A 26 11.41 -6.48 -0.19
CA ALA A 26 11.16 -7.74 -0.90
C ALA A 26 9.87 -8.41 -0.42
N VAL A 27 9.62 -8.43 0.89
CA VAL A 27 8.40 -9.01 1.46
C VAL A 27 7.18 -8.18 1.10
N ALA A 28 7.27 -6.85 1.20
CA ALA A 28 6.19 -5.95 0.84
C ALA A 28 5.85 -6.00 -0.66
N ALA A 29 6.80 -6.35 -1.53
CA ALA A 29 6.55 -6.53 -2.97
C ALA A 29 5.73 -7.81 -3.27
N THR A 30 5.55 -8.70 -2.29
CA THR A 30 4.72 -9.90 -2.44
C THR A 30 3.27 -9.62 -2.05
N ARG A 31 2.34 -10.25 -2.78
CA ARG A 31 0.91 -10.23 -2.45
C ARG A 31 0.58 -10.61 -0.99
N PRO A 32 1.11 -11.72 -0.44
CA PRO A 32 0.88 -12.05 0.98
C PRO A 32 1.48 -11.02 1.94
N GLY A 33 2.61 -10.40 1.61
CA GLY A 33 3.21 -9.32 2.42
C GLY A 33 2.33 -8.08 2.49
N VAL A 34 1.83 -7.60 1.35
CA VAL A 34 0.87 -6.48 1.29
C VAL A 34 -0.37 -6.79 2.13
N ALA A 35 -0.95 -7.98 1.97
CA ALA A 35 -2.13 -8.38 2.75
C ALA A 35 -1.85 -8.46 4.25
N LEU A 36 -0.69 -9.00 4.65
CA LEU A 36 -0.27 -9.10 6.05
C LEU A 36 -0.12 -7.71 6.68
N PHE A 37 0.65 -6.81 6.06
CA PHE A 37 0.87 -5.47 6.59
C PHE A 37 -0.42 -4.66 6.63
N THR A 38 -1.25 -4.72 5.59
CA THR A 38 -2.56 -4.06 5.60
C THR A 38 -3.46 -4.58 6.72
N ALA A 39 -3.49 -5.90 6.97
CA ALA A 39 -4.27 -6.48 8.06
C ALA A 39 -3.75 -6.06 9.44
N LEU A 40 -2.43 -6.02 9.65
CA LEU A 40 -1.82 -5.56 10.90
C LEU A 40 -2.14 -4.08 11.16
N LEU A 41 -2.00 -3.22 10.15
CA LEU A 41 -2.30 -1.79 10.24
C LEU A 41 -3.79 -1.52 10.48
N SER A 42 -4.68 -2.26 9.79
CA SER A 42 -6.12 -2.16 10.01
C SER A 42 -6.51 -2.57 11.43
N ARG A 43 -5.87 -3.63 11.97
CA ARG A 43 -6.06 -4.04 13.35
C ARG A 43 -5.56 -2.99 14.33
N ALA A 44 -4.36 -2.46 14.13
CA ALA A 44 -3.82 -1.40 14.98
C ALA A 44 -4.74 -0.17 15.00
N GLN A 45 -5.20 0.27 13.82
CA GLN A 45 -6.15 1.38 13.70
C GLN A 45 -7.45 1.11 14.49
N SER A 46 -8.02 -0.10 14.38
CA SER A 46 -9.25 -0.46 15.09
C SER A 46 -9.09 -0.40 16.61
N LEU A 47 -7.90 -0.75 17.12
CA LEU A 47 -7.58 -0.69 18.54
C LEU A 47 -7.35 0.75 18.98
N VAL A 48 -6.56 1.51 18.21
CA VAL A 48 -6.19 2.91 18.50
C VAL A 48 -7.40 3.84 18.52
N ARG A 49 -8.39 3.61 17.63
CA ARG A 49 -9.65 4.36 17.54
C ARG A 49 -10.76 3.81 18.43
N GLY A 50 -10.57 2.62 18.99
CA GLY A 50 -11.57 2.01 19.88
C GLY A 50 -11.75 2.84 21.16
N GLU A 51 -12.93 2.74 21.75
CA GLU A 51 -13.25 3.37 23.05
C GLU A 51 -12.57 2.67 24.24
N ALA A 52 -11.98 1.49 24.00
CA ALA A 52 -11.29 0.74 25.03
C ALA A 52 -10.04 1.51 25.52
N PRO A 53 -9.84 1.64 26.85
CA PRO A 53 -8.64 2.26 27.38
C PRO A 53 -7.42 1.44 26.96
N ILE A 54 -6.47 2.10 26.29
CA ILE A 54 -5.18 1.53 25.90
C ILE A 54 -4.14 2.06 26.86
N ASP A 55 -3.30 1.17 27.38
CA ASP A 55 -2.19 1.58 28.22
C ASP A 55 -1.28 2.57 27.48
N PRO A 56 -0.88 3.69 28.13
CA PRO A 56 -0.06 4.71 27.48
C PRO A 56 1.28 4.15 27.01
N ALA A 57 1.85 3.18 27.73
CA ALA A 57 3.07 2.49 27.35
C ALA A 57 2.91 1.64 26.08
N GLU A 58 1.78 0.94 25.92
CA GLU A 58 1.50 0.17 24.69
C GLU A 58 1.32 1.10 23.49
N ARG A 59 0.64 2.24 23.70
CA ARG A 59 0.45 3.26 22.67
C ARG A 59 1.77 3.88 22.24
N GLU A 60 2.64 4.22 23.19
CA GLU A 60 3.98 4.76 22.90
C GLU A 60 4.84 3.73 22.15
N GLN A 61 4.81 2.46 22.56
CA GLN A 61 5.52 1.39 21.89
C GLN A 61 5.03 1.20 20.45
N TRP A 62 3.72 1.25 20.23
CA TRP A 62 3.12 1.21 18.90
C TRP A 62 3.63 2.36 18.03
N THR A 63 3.55 3.60 18.51
CA THR A 63 4.02 4.78 17.76
C THR A 63 5.48 4.63 17.35
N LYS A 64 6.37 4.29 18.29
CA LYS A 64 7.80 4.08 17.98
C LYS A 64 8.03 2.98 16.94
N THR A 65 7.30 1.88 17.05
CA THR A 65 7.45 0.73 16.13
C THR A 65 6.91 1.06 14.75
N PHE A 66 5.78 1.75 14.69
CA PHE A 66 5.17 2.20 13.45
C PHE A 66 6.03 3.26 12.75
N ASP A 67 6.57 4.23 13.47
CA ASP A 67 7.47 5.25 12.91
C ASP A 67 8.70 4.61 12.26
N TYR A 68 9.33 3.65 12.95
CA TYR A 68 10.46 2.91 12.40
C TYR A 68 10.09 2.09 11.17
N PHE A 69 8.94 1.41 11.20
CA PHE A 69 8.42 0.66 10.05
C PHE A 69 8.13 1.59 8.86
N LEU A 70 7.50 2.75 9.11
CA LEU A 70 7.14 3.71 8.09
C LEU A 70 8.37 4.30 7.40
N GLN A 71 9.39 4.71 8.18
CA GLN A 71 10.66 5.20 7.65
C GLN A 71 11.36 4.14 6.79
N THR A 72 11.27 2.87 7.18
CA THR A 72 11.89 1.75 6.45
C THR A 72 11.13 1.41 5.16
N ILE A 73 9.79 1.42 5.18
CA ILE A 73 8.98 1.06 4.00
C ILE A 73 8.84 2.20 3.00
N SER A 74 8.86 3.46 3.44
CA SER A 74 8.65 4.65 2.61
C SER A 74 9.47 4.68 1.32
N PRO A 75 10.80 4.43 1.31
CA PRO A 75 11.59 4.42 0.07
C PRO A 75 11.22 3.29 -0.91
N HIS A 76 10.61 2.21 -0.41
CA HIS A 76 10.25 1.04 -1.21
C HIS A 76 8.79 1.08 -1.71
N LEU A 77 7.94 1.98 -1.21
CA LEU A 77 6.53 2.08 -1.60
C LEU A 77 6.31 2.20 -3.13
N PRO A 78 7.07 3.01 -3.89
CA PRO A 78 6.87 3.12 -5.34
C PRO A 78 7.17 1.81 -6.10
N ASP A 79 8.02 0.96 -5.51
CA ASP A 79 8.43 -0.32 -6.07
C ASP A 79 7.43 -1.44 -5.79
N LEU A 80 6.48 -1.24 -4.88
CA LEU A 80 5.42 -2.23 -4.59
C LEU A 80 4.39 -2.31 -5.73
N PHE A 81 4.28 -1.26 -6.54
CA PHE A 81 3.29 -1.19 -7.61
C PHE A 81 3.61 -2.20 -8.73
N PRO A 82 2.65 -3.03 -9.15
CA PRO A 82 2.85 -4.04 -10.20
C PRO A 82 3.38 -3.46 -11.51
N ALA A 83 2.96 -2.23 -11.86
CA ALA A 83 3.46 -1.54 -13.04
C ALA A 83 4.98 -1.29 -12.98
N THR A 84 5.52 -0.93 -11.81
CA THR A 84 6.96 -0.75 -11.61
C THR A 84 7.71 -2.08 -11.68
N LEU A 85 7.14 -3.13 -11.08
CA LEU A 85 7.71 -4.47 -11.09
C LEU A 85 7.74 -5.06 -12.51
N ALA A 86 6.66 -4.88 -13.27
CA ALA A 86 6.55 -5.31 -14.66
C ALA A 86 7.54 -4.55 -15.55
N GLN A 87 7.68 -3.23 -15.40
CA GLN A 87 8.70 -2.45 -16.11
C GLN A 87 10.12 -2.98 -15.83
N LYS A 88 10.45 -3.31 -14.59
CA LYS A 88 11.74 -3.93 -14.23
C LYS A 88 11.91 -5.33 -14.86
N ALA A 89 10.85 -6.13 -14.92
CA ALA A 89 10.88 -7.48 -15.49
C ALA A 89 11.02 -7.49 -17.02
N VAL A 90 10.47 -6.49 -17.72
CA VAL A 90 10.58 -6.32 -19.18
C VAL A 90 12.03 -6.09 -19.64
N PHE A 91 12.93 -5.63 -18.76
CA PHE A 91 14.35 -5.46 -19.06
C PHE A 91 15.24 -6.62 -18.56
N GLY A 92 14.67 -7.73 -18.09
CA GLY A 92 15.41 -8.91 -17.58
C GLY A 92 15.36 -10.14 -18.50
N PRO A 93 16.13 -11.21 -18.20
CA PRO A 93 16.11 -12.48 -18.95
C PRO A 93 14.71 -13.11 -19.09
N SER A 94 13.81 -12.79 -18.15
CA SER A 94 12.40 -13.21 -18.15
C SER A 94 11.57 -12.60 -19.28
N ALA A 95 12.01 -11.48 -19.87
CA ALA A 95 11.32 -10.84 -20.99
C ALA A 95 11.27 -11.73 -22.25
N TYR A 96 12.26 -12.61 -22.42
CA TYR A 96 12.30 -13.58 -23.52
C TYR A 96 11.36 -14.77 -23.32
N LEU A 97 10.98 -15.07 -22.07
CA LEU A 97 10.03 -16.16 -21.77
C LEU A 97 8.58 -15.70 -21.92
N LEU A 98 8.31 -14.42 -21.62
CA LEU A 98 6.98 -13.82 -21.69
C LEU A 98 6.48 -13.57 -23.12
N SER A 99 7.39 -13.47 -24.10
CA SER A 99 7.07 -13.10 -25.49
C SER A 99 6.42 -14.22 -26.31
N SER A 100 6.22 -15.42 -25.75
CA SER A 100 5.75 -16.59 -26.52
C SER A 100 4.29 -17.02 -26.30
N GLU A 101 3.54 -16.40 -25.38
CA GLU A 101 2.25 -16.95 -24.94
C GLU A 101 1.06 -16.00 -25.15
N GLY A 102 0.02 -16.50 -25.84
CA GLY A 102 -1.04 -15.73 -26.52
C GLY A 102 -1.96 -14.81 -25.70
N GLN A 103 -2.70 -13.97 -26.44
CA GLN A 103 -3.64 -12.91 -25.98
C GLN A 103 -4.59 -13.28 -24.83
N ALA A 104 -5.03 -14.53 -24.69
CA ALA A 104 -5.95 -14.95 -23.61
C ALA A 104 -5.29 -15.03 -22.22
N ARG A 105 -3.95 -15.16 -22.14
CA ARG A 105 -3.20 -15.02 -20.88
C ARG A 105 -3.00 -13.55 -20.53
N GLN A 106 -2.83 -12.69 -21.54
CA GLN A 106 -2.65 -11.26 -21.38
C GLN A 106 -3.86 -10.62 -20.67
N ASP A 107 -5.09 -10.92 -21.05
CA ASP A 107 -6.29 -10.36 -20.40
C ASP A 107 -6.45 -10.77 -18.93
N ARG A 108 -6.11 -12.03 -18.57
CA ARG A 108 -6.12 -12.47 -17.17
C ARG A 108 -5.02 -11.77 -16.36
N ASP A 109 -3.84 -11.64 -16.94
CA ASP A 109 -2.69 -11.01 -16.31
C ASP A 109 -2.95 -9.51 -16.03
N HIS A 110 -3.64 -8.82 -16.95
CA HIS A 110 -4.06 -7.42 -16.74
C HIS A 110 -5.03 -7.26 -15.56
N GLY A 111 -6.03 -8.15 -15.44
CA GLY A 111 -6.96 -8.11 -14.31
C GLY A 111 -6.30 -8.42 -12.95
N GLU A 112 -5.29 -9.29 -12.95
CA GLU A 112 -4.49 -9.54 -11.74
C GLU A 112 -3.60 -8.36 -11.37
N MET A 113 -2.99 -7.69 -12.35
CA MET A 113 -2.19 -6.48 -12.11
C MET A 113 -3.03 -5.36 -11.51
N GLU A 114 -4.24 -5.12 -12.02
CA GLU A 114 -5.17 -4.11 -11.49
C GLU A 114 -5.60 -4.43 -10.04
N ARG A 115 -5.83 -5.70 -9.72
CA ARG A 115 -6.13 -6.15 -8.36
C ARG A 115 -4.96 -5.94 -7.41
N ARG A 116 -3.75 -6.32 -7.81
CA ARG A 116 -2.55 -6.12 -7.00
C ARG A 116 -2.26 -4.63 -6.82
N GLU A 117 -2.49 -3.81 -7.83
CA GLU A 117 -2.37 -2.35 -7.74
C GLU A 117 -3.36 -1.79 -6.70
N ALA A 118 -4.62 -2.27 -6.70
CA ALA A 118 -5.60 -1.89 -5.68
C ALA A 118 -5.20 -2.35 -4.26
N GLU A 119 -4.63 -3.54 -4.10
CA GLU A 119 -4.12 -4.04 -2.81
C GLU A 119 -3.00 -3.14 -2.26
N VAL A 120 -2.08 -2.67 -3.13
CA VAL A 120 -0.99 -1.74 -2.76
C VAL A 120 -1.52 -0.35 -2.40
N TRP A 121 -2.50 0.17 -3.14
CA TRP A 121 -3.19 1.42 -2.77
C TRP A 121 -3.92 1.29 -1.43
N GLY A 122 -4.50 0.14 -1.13
CA GLY A 122 -5.09 -0.16 0.17
C GLY A 122 -4.07 -0.16 1.31
N LEU A 123 -2.88 -0.71 1.08
CA LEU A 123 -1.76 -0.62 2.04
C LEU A 123 -1.34 0.85 2.26
N ALA A 124 -1.18 1.62 1.18
CA ALA A 124 -0.83 3.03 1.26
C ALA A 124 -1.86 3.84 2.06
N ALA A 125 -3.16 3.57 1.85
CA ALA A 125 -4.23 4.18 2.64
C ALA A 125 -4.16 3.79 4.12
N ALA A 126 -3.89 2.51 4.42
CA ALA A 126 -3.72 2.06 5.80
C ALA A 126 -2.50 2.70 6.49
N LEU A 127 -1.41 2.94 5.75
CA LEU A 127 -0.25 3.69 6.24
C LEU A 127 -0.61 5.16 6.53
N ALA A 128 -1.30 5.81 5.59
CA ALA A 128 -1.73 7.21 5.73
C ALA A 128 -2.56 7.44 6.99
N VAL A 129 -3.52 6.54 7.28
CA VAL A 129 -4.42 6.67 8.44
C VAL A 129 -3.71 6.49 9.78
N ASN A 130 -2.64 5.68 9.82
CA ASN A 130 -1.86 5.45 11.04
C ASN A 130 -0.71 6.44 11.20
N ALA A 131 -0.36 7.20 10.16
CA ALA A 131 0.75 8.13 10.17
C ALA A 131 0.39 9.48 10.85
N PRO A 132 1.30 10.05 11.65
CA PRO A 132 1.17 11.43 12.12
C PRO A 132 1.36 12.42 10.96
N GLU A 133 0.87 13.66 11.12
CA GLU A 133 0.81 14.69 10.07
C GLU A 133 2.16 14.96 9.36
N ASP A 134 3.26 15.02 10.12
CA ASP A 134 4.60 15.21 9.56
C ASP A 134 5.01 14.05 8.63
N GLN A 135 4.61 12.82 8.97
CA GLN A 135 4.91 11.62 8.19
C GLN A 135 3.95 11.43 7.02
N GLN A 136 2.71 11.91 7.13
CA GLN A 136 1.75 11.95 6.02
C GLN A 136 2.30 12.77 4.85
N THR A 137 2.92 13.92 5.13
CA THR A 137 3.56 14.75 4.11
C THR A 137 4.68 14.00 3.37
N ASN A 138 5.52 13.27 4.11
CA ASN A 138 6.58 12.44 3.53
C ASN A 138 6.01 11.30 2.68
N LEU A 139 4.91 10.69 3.10
CA LEU A 139 4.23 9.61 2.37
C LEU A 139 3.67 10.12 1.03
N VAL A 140 3.05 11.30 1.02
CA VAL A 140 2.59 11.97 -0.20
C VAL A 140 3.77 12.26 -1.13
N ALA A 141 4.89 12.76 -0.60
CA ALA A 141 6.08 13.02 -1.39
C ALA A 141 6.64 11.73 -2.04
N ALA A 142 6.69 10.63 -1.29
CA ALA A 142 7.17 9.34 -1.80
C ALA A 142 6.27 8.75 -2.90
N LEU A 143 4.95 8.95 -2.81
CA LEU A 143 3.97 8.42 -3.76
C LEU A 143 3.56 9.41 -4.86
N ARG A 144 4.08 10.64 -4.85
CA ARG A 144 3.70 11.73 -5.76
C ARG A 144 3.68 11.30 -7.23
N ASP A 145 4.76 10.72 -7.71
CA ASP A 145 4.88 10.34 -9.12
C ASP A 145 3.85 9.27 -9.48
N LYS A 146 3.58 8.32 -8.57
CA LYS A 146 2.56 7.29 -8.77
C LYS A 146 1.15 7.86 -8.80
N ILE A 147 0.85 8.82 -7.92
CA ILE A 147 -0.43 9.52 -7.91
C ILE A 147 -0.62 10.24 -9.25
N LEU A 148 0.38 11.03 -9.67
CA LEU A 148 0.32 11.78 -10.93
C LEU A 148 0.15 10.86 -12.14
N HIS A 149 0.96 9.81 -12.25
CA HIS A 149 0.86 8.85 -13.35
C HIS A 149 -0.50 8.14 -13.38
N THR A 150 -1.06 7.79 -12.22
CA THR A 150 -2.35 7.09 -12.14
C THR A 150 -3.50 8.01 -12.53
N VAL A 151 -3.48 9.27 -12.08
CA VAL A 151 -4.49 10.28 -12.43
C VAL A 151 -4.39 10.66 -13.92
N GLN A 152 -3.18 10.82 -14.45
CA GLN A 152 -2.97 11.07 -15.88
C GLN A 152 -3.46 9.89 -16.73
N ALA A 153 -3.13 8.66 -16.34
CA ALA A 153 -3.60 7.45 -17.03
C ALA A 153 -5.12 7.31 -16.99
N ALA A 154 -5.76 7.72 -15.88
CA ALA A 154 -7.22 7.73 -15.78
C ALA A 154 -7.87 8.83 -16.62
N ARG A 155 -7.18 9.96 -16.85
CA ARG A 155 -7.67 11.07 -17.69
C ARG A 155 -7.37 10.90 -19.17
N ASP A 156 -6.58 9.90 -19.56
CA ASP A 156 -6.26 9.63 -20.97
C ASP A 156 -7.54 9.20 -21.73
N PRO A 157 -7.88 9.85 -22.86
CA PRO A 157 -9.03 9.49 -23.70
C PRO A 157 -9.01 8.04 -24.22
N LYS A 158 -7.84 7.39 -24.23
CA LYS A 158 -7.67 6.00 -24.70
C LYS A 158 -8.00 4.97 -23.63
N THR A 159 -8.13 5.37 -22.36
CA THR A 159 -8.42 4.47 -21.25
C THR A 159 -9.92 4.18 -21.19
N PRO A 160 -10.35 2.91 -21.11
CA PRO A 160 -11.76 2.57 -20.92
C PRO A 160 -12.31 3.23 -19.65
N ARG A 161 -13.55 3.76 -19.73
CA ARG A 161 -14.19 4.49 -18.64
C ARG A 161 -14.18 3.74 -17.31
N GLU A 162 -14.49 2.44 -17.34
CA GLU A 162 -14.47 1.59 -16.15
C GLU A 162 -13.07 1.54 -15.49
N LYS A 163 -12.01 1.46 -16.29
CA LYS A 163 -10.62 1.46 -15.79
C LYS A 163 -10.21 2.81 -15.23
N ALA A 164 -10.63 3.90 -15.86
CA ALA A 164 -10.40 5.25 -15.36
C ALA A 164 -11.04 5.43 -13.97
N GLU A 165 -12.30 5.01 -13.81
CA GLU A 165 -13.03 5.07 -12.54
C GLU A 165 -12.34 4.23 -11.45
N LEU A 166 -11.87 3.03 -11.77
CA LEU A 166 -11.12 2.18 -10.83
C LEU A 166 -9.81 2.82 -10.37
N LYS A 167 -9.04 3.40 -11.29
CA LYS A 167 -7.76 4.07 -10.99
C LYS A 167 -7.97 5.29 -10.09
N LEU A 168 -8.98 6.13 -10.39
CA LEU A 168 -9.33 7.27 -9.54
C LEU A 168 -9.81 6.83 -8.17
N ARG A 169 -10.63 5.78 -8.08
CA ARG A 169 -11.09 5.23 -6.80
C ARG A 169 -9.92 4.79 -5.92
N ASN A 170 -8.92 4.12 -6.49
CA ASN A 170 -7.75 3.65 -5.75
C ASN A 170 -6.90 4.82 -5.20
N VAL A 171 -6.67 5.85 -6.01
CA VAL A 171 -5.97 7.07 -5.57
C VAL A 171 -6.78 7.80 -4.50
N ASN A 172 -8.09 7.94 -4.71
CA ASN A 172 -8.97 8.57 -3.73
C ASN A 172 -8.94 7.83 -2.39
N MET A 173 -8.88 6.50 -2.37
CA MET A 173 -8.76 5.74 -1.11
C MET A 173 -7.54 6.17 -0.29
N PHE A 174 -6.41 6.42 -0.95
CA PHE A 174 -5.21 6.94 -0.29
C PHE A 174 -5.40 8.38 0.22
N LEU A 175 -6.00 9.26 -0.59
CA LEU A 175 -6.25 10.65 -0.20
C LEU A 175 -7.21 10.77 0.99
N HIS A 176 -8.29 9.97 1.01
CA HIS A 176 -9.18 9.89 2.17
C HIS A 176 -8.45 9.43 3.43
N GLY A 177 -7.45 8.55 3.29
CA GLY A 177 -6.60 8.11 4.41
C GLY A 177 -5.78 9.24 5.05
N LEU A 178 -5.48 10.29 4.29
CA LEU A 178 -4.77 11.50 4.76
C LEU A 178 -5.72 12.56 5.34
N GLY A 179 -7.04 12.32 5.34
CA GLY A 179 -8.03 13.35 5.68
C GLY A 179 -8.16 14.46 4.64
N LEU A 180 -7.54 14.29 3.47
CA LEU A 180 -7.70 15.16 2.31
C LEU A 180 -8.83 14.60 1.45
N ASP A 181 -10.01 15.19 1.56
CA ASP A 181 -11.10 14.85 0.67
C ASP A 181 -10.76 15.35 -0.74
N ALA A 182 -10.68 14.45 -1.71
CA ALA A 182 -10.41 14.82 -3.11
C ALA A 182 -11.50 15.73 -3.69
N SER A 183 -12.64 15.86 -3.00
CA SER A 183 -13.69 16.85 -3.28
C SER A 183 -13.30 18.29 -2.96
N MET A 184 -12.14 18.54 -2.34
CA MET A 184 -11.60 19.89 -2.07
C MET A 184 -10.64 20.39 -3.16
N ILE A 185 -10.40 19.57 -4.20
CA ILE A 185 -9.64 19.94 -5.40
C ILE A 185 -10.62 20.02 -6.57
N GLU A 186 -11.63 20.88 -6.45
CA GLU A 186 -12.40 21.43 -7.58
C GLU A 186 -12.12 22.93 -7.70
#